data_AF-A0A7G1IH88-F1
#
_entry.id   AF-A0A7G1IH88-F1
#
_cell.length_a   1.000
_cell.length_b   1.000
_cell.length_c   1.000
_cell.angle_alpha   90.00
_cell.angle_beta   90.00
_cell.angle_gamma   90.00
#
_symmetry.space_group_name_H-M   'P 1'
#
loop_
_entity.id
_entity.type
_entity.pdbx_description
1 polymer ?
#
loop_
_entity_poly.entity_id
_entity_poly.type
_entity_poly.pdbx_seq_one_letter_code
_entity_poly.pdbx_strand_id
1 'polypeptide(L)'
;MVAINRNRFVQLVASNVLGLNAPAIASAEAQYEQMWAQDVVAMLGYHADTSAAAAALSPWGAGPQGNSAGSGQSGTSEMPASGRGPVASAISAGSSAAAGTNISLSNLGFGNTGNGNFGSGNAGDLNLGSGNNGNVNLGSGNNGNVNFGSGNTGNVNLGSGNAGSLNAGSGNAGNNNLGSGNNGDANLGHGNVGSNNFGSGNIGGGNLGFGNAGSNNFGSGNNGSGNLGSGNGGNLNVGFANTGNNNIGFANTGNNNIGIGLTGDNQIGFGGLNSGTGNVGLFNSGSGNTGIFNSGSNNLGWLNSGWATGVAGTPGWAAPASETRA
;
A
#
# COMPACT_ATOMS: atom_id res chain seq x y z
N MET A 1 5.05 -17.39 42.43
CA MET A 1 4.86 -18.66 41.68
C MET A 1 5.05 -18.46 40.17
N VAL A 2 4.33 -17.54 39.53
CA VAL A 2 4.48 -17.26 38.08
C VAL A 2 5.91 -16.87 37.67
N ALA A 3 6.51 -15.87 38.32
CA ALA A 3 7.87 -15.43 37.99
C ALA A 3 8.93 -16.53 38.16
N ILE A 4 8.77 -17.41 39.15
CA ILE A 4 9.66 -18.55 39.40
C ILE A 4 9.57 -19.56 38.24
N ASN A 5 8.35 -19.88 37.80
CA ASN A 5 8.12 -20.76 36.67
C ASN A 5 8.72 -20.18 35.37
N ARG A 6 8.52 -18.88 35.10
CA ARG A 6 9.07 -18.23 33.89
C ARG A 6 10.60 -18.16 33.89
N ASN A 7 11.22 -17.89 35.04
CA ASN A 7 12.68 -17.90 35.15
C ASN A 7 13.25 -19.31 34.92
N ARG A 8 12.59 -20.35 35.45
CA ARG A 8 12.96 -21.75 35.19
C ARG A 8 12.80 -22.13 33.73
N PHE A 9 11.71 -21.72 33.08
CA PHE A 9 11.46 -21.96 31.67
C PHE A 9 12.60 -21.39 30.79
N VAL A 10 13.00 -20.14 31.03
CA VAL A 10 14.09 -19.50 30.28
C VAL A 10 15.41 -20.26 30.46
N GLN A 11 15.72 -20.72 31.69
CA GLN A 11 16.92 -21.53 31.95
C GLN A 11 16.89 -22.87 31.21
N LEU A 12 15.73 -23.53 31.16
CA LEU A 12 15.56 -24.81 30.45
C LEU A 12 15.72 -24.64 28.94
N VAL A 13 15.14 -23.59 28.36
CA VAL A 13 15.28 -23.26 26.93
C VAL A 13 16.73 -22.92 26.59
N ALA A 14 17.39 -22.07 27.40
CA ALA A 14 18.78 -21.67 27.18
C ALA A 14 19.76 -22.85 27.23
N SER A 15 19.45 -23.91 27.99
CA SER A 15 20.26 -25.13 28.07
C SER A 15 19.82 -26.24 27.11
N ASN A 16 18.80 -26.02 26.29
CA ASN A 16 18.20 -27.03 25.41
C ASN A 16 18.92 -27.19 24.04
N VAL A 17 20.25 -27.09 24.02
CA VAL A 17 21.05 -27.11 22.78
C VAL A 17 20.87 -28.42 22.00
N LEU A 18 20.66 -29.54 22.69
CA LEU A 18 20.50 -30.88 22.11
C LEU A 18 19.06 -31.41 22.18
N GLY A 19 18.08 -30.57 22.55
CA GLY A 19 16.68 -30.99 22.66
C GLY A 19 16.33 -31.86 23.89
N LEU A 20 17.30 -32.16 24.76
CA LEU A 20 17.12 -33.05 25.91
C LEU A 20 16.17 -32.49 26.99
N ASN A 21 15.99 -31.17 27.05
CA ASN A 21 15.11 -30.51 28.03
C ASN A 21 13.66 -30.38 27.56
N ALA A 22 13.30 -30.88 26.36
CA ALA A 22 11.95 -30.73 25.82
C ALA A 22 10.83 -31.19 26.78
N PRO A 23 10.93 -32.34 27.48
CA PRO A 23 9.90 -32.74 28.46
C PRO A 23 9.79 -31.79 29.66
N ALA A 24 10.91 -31.23 30.11
CA ALA A 24 10.93 -30.30 31.24
C ALA A 24 10.38 -28.92 30.86
N ILE A 25 10.61 -28.48 29.62
CA ILE A 25 10.03 -27.25 29.06
C ILE A 25 8.50 -27.39 28.98
N ALA A 26 8.01 -28.50 28.41
CA ALA A 26 6.58 -28.77 28.32
C ALA A 26 5.91 -28.85 29.71
N SER A 27 6.59 -29.44 30.71
CA SER A 27 6.10 -29.44 32.09
C SER A 27 6.04 -28.04 32.70
N ALA A 28 7.02 -27.18 32.43
CA ALA A 28 7.00 -25.80 32.90
C ALA A 28 5.87 -24.99 32.25
N GLU A 29 5.59 -25.21 30.97
CA GLU A 29 4.45 -24.60 30.26
C GLU A 29 3.12 -25.09 30.83
N ALA A 30 2.94 -26.40 31.04
CA ALA A 30 1.72 -26.94 31.63
C ALA A 30 1.43 -26.37 33.04
N GLN A 31 2.47 -26.16 33.85
CA GLN A 31 2.34 -25.49 35.16
C GLN A 31 1.95 -24.02 35.05
N TYR A 32 2.43 -23.33 34.02
CA TYR A 32 2.04 -21.95 33.75
C TYR A 32 0.55 -21.85 33.37
N GLU A 33 0.10 -22.75 32.50
CA GLU A 33 -1.32 -22.85 32.10
C GLU A 33 -2.23 -23.17 33.29
N GLN A 34 -1.79 -24.02 34.22
CA GLN A 34 -2.54 -24.28 35.46
C GLN A 34 -2.66 -23.04 36.35
N MET A 35 -1.57 -22.28 36.51
CA MET A 35 -1.62 -21.02 37.28
C MET A 35 -2.52 -19.99 36.60
N TRP A 36 -2.50 -19.92 35.27
CA TRP A 36 -3.38 -19.06 34.49
C TRP A 36 -4.85 -19.46 34.68
N ALA A 37 -5.18 -20.74 34.56
CA ALA A 37 -6.53 -21.25 34.76
C ALA A 37 -7.04 -20.99 36.18
N GLN A 38 -6.19 -21.12 37.20
CA GLN A 38 -6.54 -20.81 38.59
C GLN A 38 -6.89 -19.33 38.78
N ASP A 39 -6.13 -18.43 38.17
CA ASP A 39 -6.37 -16.98 38.26
C ASP A 39 -7.67 -16.59 37.56
N VAL A 40 -7.96 -17.20 36.40
CA VAL A 40 -9.22 -17.04 35.68
C VAL A 40 -10.41 -17.53 36.53
N VAL A 41 -10.31 -18.70 37.16
CA VAL A 41 -11.37 -19.23 38.04
C VAL A 41 -11.59 -18.32 39.25
N ALA A 42 -10.52 -17.81 39.86
CA ALA A 42 -10.61 -16.88 40.98
C ALA A 42 -11.32 -15.57 40.59
N MET A 43 -10.97 -15.01 39.42
CA MET A 43 -11.60 -13.79 38.90
C MET A 43 -13.07 -14.00 38.51
N LEU A 44 -13.41 -15.16 37.95
CA LEU A 44 -14.80 -15.53 37.67
C LEU A 44 -15.63 -15.67 38.95
N GLY A 45 -15.06 -16.31 39.98
CA GLY A 45 -15.70 -16.40 41.30
C GLY A 45 -15.94 -15.02 41.91
N TYR A 46 -14.90 -14.18 41.92
CA TYR A 46 -15.01 -12.80 42.42
C TYR A 46 -16.09 -12.00 41.68
N HIS A 47 -16.13 -12.09 40.35
CA HIS A 47 -17.14 -11.42 39.53
C HIS A 47 -18.56 -11.94 39.82
N ALA A 48 -18.74 -13.25 39.97
CA ALA A 48 -20.04 -13.84 40.29
C ALA A 48 -20.58 -13.35 41.64
N ASP A 49 -19.73 -13.35 42.68
CA ASP A 49 -20.09 -12.91 44.02
C ASP A 49 -20.40 -11.40 44.07
N THR A 50 -19.56 -10.58 43.42
CA THR A 50 -19.80 -9.12 43.35
C THR A 50 -21.03 -8.77 42.53
N SER A 51 -21.30 -9.50 41.43
CA SER A 51 -22.50 -9.30 40.62
C SER A 51 -23.77 -9.68 41.39
N ALA A 52 -23.74 -10.77 42.16
CA ALA A 52 -24.86 -11.17 43.02
C ALA A 52 -25.13 -10.14 44.12
N ALA A 53 -24.07 -9.60 44.74
CA ALA A 53 -24.19 -8.53 45.73
C ALA A 53 -24.76 -7.23 45.12
N ALA A 54 -24.32 -6.87 43.91
CA ALA A 54 -24.83 -5.69 43.20
C ALA A 54 -26.31 -5.85 42.79
N ALA A 55 -26.72 -7.04 42.36
CA ALA A 55 -28.11 -7.33 41.98
C ALA A 55 -29.09 -7.27 43.16
N ALA A 56 -28.62 -7.46 44.40
CA ALA A 56 -29.43 -7.32 45.60
C ALA A 56 -29.72 -5.85 45.98
N LEU A 57 -29.03 -4.89 45.36
CA LEU A 57 -29.26 -3.47 45.59
C LEU A 57 -30.50 -3.02 44.80
N SER A 58 -31.52 -2.56 45.52
CA SER A 58 -32.69 -1.95 44.90
C SER A 58 -32.34 -0.55 44.37
N PRO A 59 -32.78 -0.19 43.16
CA PRO A 59 -32.67 1.19 42.68
C PRO A 59 -33.36 2.15 43.66
N TRP A 60 -32.78 3.33 43.86
CA TRP A 60 -33.39 4.37 44.67
C TRP A 60 -34.77 4.73 44.08
N GLY A 61 -35.83 4.55 44.86
CA GLY A 61 -37.19 4.89 44.45
C GLY A 61 -37.27 6.36 44.07
N ALA A 62 -37.99 6.66 42.98
CA ALA A 62 -38.31 8.04 42.64
C ALA A 62 -39.04 8.68 43.84
N GLY A 63 -38.55 9.82 44.31
CA GLY A 63 -39.18 10.59 45.39
C GLY A 63 -40.65 10.90 45.07
N PRO A 64 -41.51 11.11 46.09
CA PRO A 64 -42.94 11.28 45.91
C PRO A 64 -43.23 12.39 44.88
N GLN A 65 -43.83 12.00 43.76
CA GLN A 65 -44.33 12.92 42.75
C GLN A 65 -45.44 13.77 43.38
N GLY A 66 -45.23 15.08 43.42
CA GLY A 66 -46.17 16.04 43.97
C GLY A 66 -47.53 15.94 43.28
N ASN A 67 -48.58 15.83 44.10
CA ASN A 67 -49.97 15.92 43.69
C ASN A 67 -50.20 17.13 42.79
N SER A 68 -50.64 16.87 41.55
CA SER A 68 -51.31 17.87 40.72
C SER A 68 -52.75 17.42 40.52
N ALA A 69 -53.67 18.13 41.18
CA ALA A 69 -55.10 17.93 41.07
C ALA A 69 -55.60 18.28 39.65
N GLY A 70 -56.54 17.48 39.11
CA GLY A 70 -57.23 17.84 37.87
C GLY A 70 -58.07 16.73 37.24
N SER A 71 -59.32 16.60 37.72
CA SER A 71 -60.54 16.20 37.00
C SER A 71 -60.58 14.90 36.16
N GLY A 72 -61.53 14.02 36.47
CA GLY A 72 -62.29 13.32 35.43
C GLY A 72 -62.53 11.82 35.61
N GLN A 73 -63.61 11.48 36.30
CA GLN A 73 -64.62 10.49 35.89
C GLN A 73 -64.32 8.96 35.87
N SER A 74 -65.12 8.29 36.71
CA SER A 74 -65.93 7.08 36.45
C SER A 74 -65.35 5.70 36.80
N GLY A 75 -66.17 4.94 37.55
CA GLY A 75 -65.94 3.60 38.09
C GLY A 75 -65.59 2.52 37.05
N THR A 76 -65.25 1.29 37.42
CA THR A 76 -65.87 0.44 38.44
C THR A 76 -64.93 -0.66 38.93
N SER A 77 -65.09 -1.03 40.20
CA SER A 77 -64.89 -2.35 40.86
C SER A 77 -64.25 -3.51 40.08
N GLU A 78 -63.18 -4.11 40.64
CA GLU A 78 -63.17 -5.48 41.21
C GLU A 78 -61.75 -5.99 41.52
N MET A 79 -61.59 -6.54 42.72
CA MET A 79 -60.62 -7.56 43.14
C MET A 79 -61.44 -8.56 44.01
N PRO A 80 -60.99 -9.79 44.32
CA PRO A 80 -59.87 -10.59 43.79
C PRO A 80 -60.27 -12.08 43.55
N ALA A 81 -59.34 -12.94 43.08
CA ALA A 81 -58.99 -14.23 43.73
C ALA A 81 -58.32 -15.26 42.79
N SER A 82 -57.12 -15.67 43.21
CA SER A 82 -56.51 -17.01 43.20
C SER A 82 -57.26 -18.23 42.61
N GLY A 83 -56.53 -19.09 41.87
CA GLY A 83 -56.75 -20.54 41.95
C GLY A 83 -56.33 -21.41 40.75
N ARG A 84 -55.28 -22.23 40.97
CA ARG A 84 -55.05 -23.60 40.47
C ARG A 84 -54.85 -23.89 38.96
N GLY A 85 -53.64 -24.34 38.64
CA GLY A 85 -53.40 -25.73 38.20
C GLY A 85 -53.37 -26.03 36.69
N PRO A 86 -52.71 -27.14 36.28
CA PRO A 86 -51.83 -27.19 35.10
C PRO A 86 -52.44 -27.90 33.88
N VAL A 87 -51.61 -28.01 32.83
CA VAL A 87 -51.67 -28.86 31.61
C VAL A 87 -52.18 -28.19 30.31
N ALA A 88 -51.24 -27.87 29.44
CA ALA A 88 -51.26 -28.31 28.03
C ALA A 88 -49.89 -28.02 27.40
N SER A 89 -49.08 -29.07 27.30
CA SER A 89 -47.95 -29.13 26.38
C SER A 89 -48.47 -28.95 24.95
N ALA A 90 -48.08 -27.85 24.31
CA ALA A 90 -48.10 -27.74 22.85
C ALA A 90 -46.65 -27.62 22.39
N ILE A 91 -46.09 -28.77 22.01
CA ILE A 91 -44.84 -28.90 21.29
C ILE A 91 -45.08 -28.22 19.93
N SER A 92 -44.59 -27.00 19.75
CA SER A 92 -44.39 -26.46 18.40
C SER A 92 -42.97 -26.81 17.97
N ALA A 93 -42.87 -27.90 17.23
CA ALA A 93 -41.69 -28.23 16.45
C ALA A 93 -41.53 -27.18 15.34
N GLY A 94 -40.89 -26.06 15.69
CA GLY A 94 -40.34 -25.11 14.74
C GLY A 94 -38.89 -25.49 14.45
N SER A 95 -38.68 -26.09 13.29
CA SER A 95 -37.43 -26.15 12.52
C SER A 95 -36.15 -25.72 13.25
N SER A 96 -35.28 -26.70 13.48
CA SER A 96 -33.86 -26.53 13.80
C SER A 96 -33.14 -25.67 12.75
N ALA A 97 -33.17 -24.36 12.91
CA ALA A 97 -32.09 -23.52 12.43
C ALA A 97 -30.95 -23.72 13.44
N ALA A 98 -29.77 -24.14 12.97
CA ALA A 98 -28.58 -24.19 13.80
C ALA A 98 -28.42 -22.82 14.45
N ALA A 99 -28.78 -22.72 15.73
CA ALA A 99 -28.49 -21.56 16.54
C ALA A 99 -26.97 -21.56 16.63
N GLY A 100 -26.32 -20.86 15.70
CA GLY A 100 -24.94 -20.45 15.88
C GLY A 100 -24.89 -19.89 17.28
N THR A 101 -24.04 -20.47 18.12
CA THR A 101 -23.78 -19.97 19.46
C THR A 101 -23.36 -18.52 19.29
N ASN A 102 -24.31 -17.60 19.40
CA ASN A 102 -24.04 -16.19 19.53
C ASN A 102 -23.38 -16.06 20.89
N ILE A 103 -22.06 -16.25 20.91
CA ILE A 103 -21.23 -15.76 22.00
C ILE A 103 -21.37 -14.24 21.87
N SER A 104 -22.38 -13.69 22.55
CA SER A 104 -22.52 -12.25 22.72
C SER A 104 -21.33 -11.81 23.54
N LEU A 105 -20.21 -11.50 22.88
CA LEU A 105 -19.09 -10.88 23.54
C LEU A 105 -19.59 -9.52 24.03
N SER A 106 -19.64 -9.33 25.35
CA SER A 106 -20.06 -8.06 25.93
C SER A 106 -19.07 -6.97 25.52
N ASN A 107 -19.58 -5.76 25.29
CA ASN A 107 -18.72 -4.60 25.11
C ASN A 107 -18.04 -4.24 26.43
N LEU A 108 -16.78 -3.82 26.36
CA LEU A 108 -15.98 -3.31 27.47
C LEU A 108 -15.63 -1.84 27.21
N GLY A 109 -16.17 -0.94 28.05
CA GLY A 109 -16.03 0.52 27.93
C GLY A 109 -17.35 1.24 27.60
N PHE A 110 -17.30 2.53 27.26
CA PHE A 110 -18.49 3.38 27.17
C PHE A 110 -18.89 3.71 25.73
N GLY A 111 -20.19 3.86 25.50
CA GLY A 111 -20.73 4.34 24.21
C GLY A 111 -20.51 3.40 23.03
N ASN A 112 -20.28 2.10 23.29
CA ASN A 112 -20.16 1.10 22.24
C ASN A 112 -21.55 0.61 21.79
N THR A 113 -21.77 0.53 20.47
CA THR A 113 -22.95 -0.06 19.83
C THR A 113 -22.53 -1.28 19.03
N GLY A 114 -23.19 -2.43 19.21
CA GLY A 114 -22.79 -3.73 18.64
C GLY A 114 -22.24 -4.67 19.71
N ASN A 115 -21.40 -5.64 19.33
CA ASN A 115 -20.89 -6.70 20.22
C ASN A 115 -19.36 -6.80 20.20
N GLY A 116 -18.78 -7.22 21.31
CA GLY A 116 -17.37 -7.60 21.43
C GLY A 116 -16.39 -6.45 21.23
N ASN A 117 -16.83 -5.21 21.49
CA ASN A 117 -15.96 -4.05 21.38
C ASN A 117 -15.19 -3.81 22.69
N PHE A 118 -13.89 -3.53 22.61
CA PHE A 118 -13.05 -3.10 23.71
C PHE A 118 -12.55 -1.68 23.49
N GLY A 119 -12.91 -0.76 24.38
CA GLY A 119 -12.61 0.68 24.31
C GLY A 119 -13.89 1.50 24.30
N SER A 120 -13.90 2.70 23.70
CA SER A 120 -15.06 3.60 23.77
C SER A 120 -15.52 4.13 22.42
N GLY A 121 -16.83 4.36 22.30
CA GLY A 121 -17.44 5.02 21.14
C GLY A 121 -17.34 4.22 19.84
N ASN A 122 -17.26 2.89 19.92
CA ASN A 122 -17.26 2.05 18.72
C ASN A 122 -18.69 1.76 18.24
N ALA A 123 -18.92 1.75 16.94
CA ALA A 123 -20.16 1.35 16.30
C ALA A 123 -19.89 0.19 15.34
N GLY A 124 -20.44 -0.99 15.62
CA GLY A 124 -20.16 -2.25 14.92
C GLY A 124 -19.62 -3.31 15.88
N ASP A 125 -19.01 -4.36 15.35
CA ASP A 125 -18.64 -5.54 16.10
C ASP A 125 -17.11 -5.77 16.14
N LEU A 126 -16.64 -6.35 17.24
CA LEU A 126 -15.27 -6.87 17.40
C LEU A 126 -14.16 -5.83 17.21
N ASN A 127 -14.39 -4.58 17.63
CA ASN A 127 -13.38 -3.52 17.56
C ASN A 127 -12.53 -3.46 18.83
N LEU A 128 -11.21 -3.30 18.69
CA LEU A 128 -10.27 -3.05 19.77
C LEU A 128 -9.65 -1.65 19.61
N GLY A 129 -10.03 -0.73 20.49
CA GLY A 129 -9.64 0.69 20.47
C GLY A 129 -10.87 1.59 20.56
N SER A 130 -10.78 2.84 20.08
CA SER A 130 -11.87 3.81 20.26
C SER A 130 -12.32 4.50 18.99
N GLY A 131 -13.59 4.87 18.92
CA GLY A 131 -14.15 5.67 17.83
C GLY A 131 -14.15 4.96 16.48
N ASN A 132 -14.19 3.62 16.45
CA ASN A 132 -14.27 2.88 15.20
C ASN A 132 -15.72 2.75 14.74
N ASN A 133 -15.98 2.92 13.45
CA ASN A 133 -17.26 2.66 12.80
C ASN A 133 -17.08 1.54 11.77
N GLY A 134 -17.75 0.41 11.95
CA GLY A 134 -17.54 -0.83 11.21
C GLY A 134 -17.01 -1.94 12.12
N ASN A 135 -16.52 -3.03 11.52
CA ASN A 135 -16.26 -4.29 12.21
C ASN A 135 -14.78 -4.69 12.16
N VAL A 136 -14.33 -5.41 13.20
CA VAL A 136 -13.01 -6.07 13.25
C VAL A 136 -11.85 -5.08 13.07
N ASN A 137 -11.97 -3.87 13.64
CA ASN A 137 -10.89 -2.89 13.60
C ASN A 137 -10.00 -2.99 14.84
N LEU A 138 -8.69 -2.83 14.66
CA LEU A 138 -7.72 -2.73 15.74
C LEU A 138 -7.00 -1.39 15.65
N GLY A 139 -7.20 -0.53 16.65
CA GLY A 139 -6.74 0.84 16.70
C GLY A 139 -7.92 1.81 16.84
N SER A 140 -7.74 3.08 16.49
CA SER A 140 -8.76 4.11 16.76
C SER A 140 -9.15 4.91 15.52
N GLY A 141 -10.40 5.39 15.51
CA GLY A 141 -10.89 6.30 14.48
C GLY A 141 -10.98 5.69 13.09
N ASN A 142 -11.13 4.37 12.98
CA ASN A 142 -11.30 3.72 11.68
C ASN A 142 -12.77 3.77 11.23
N ASN A 143 -13.01 4.04 9.96
CA ASN A 143 -14.33 4.00 9.33
C ASN A 143 -14.34 2.97 8.19
N GLY A 144 -14.93 1.81 8.44
CA GLY A 144 -14.92 0.63 7.58
C GLY A 144 -14.51 -0.61 8.36
N ASN A 145 -14.19 -1.70 7.66
CA ASN A 145 -13.97 -3.01 8.26
C ASN A 145 -12.53 -3.51 8.14
N VAL A 146 -12.10 -4.32 9.11
CA VAL A 146 -10.83 -5.07 9.07
C VAL A 146 -9.62 -4.13 8.94
N ASN A 147 -9.65 -2.97 9.59
CA ASN A 147 -8.51 -2.05 9.58
C ASN A 147 -7.62 -2.29 10.81
N PHE A 148 -6.32 -2.46 10.59
CA PHE A 148 -5.33 -2.54 11.64
C PHE A 148 -4.42 -1.30 11.64
N GLY A 149 -4.58 -0.46 12.65
CA GLY A 149 -3.96 0.84 12.81
C GLY A 149 -5.03 1.91 13.04
N SER A 150 -4.75 3.18 12.77
CA SER A 150 -5.66 4.28 13.17
C SER A 150 -5.99 5.24 12.05
N GLY A 151 -7.18 5.83 12.11
CA GLY A 151 -7.62 6.87 11.19
C GLY A 151 -7.82 6.41 9.75
N ASN A 152 -8.06 5.11 9.53
CA ASN A 152 -8.30 4.60 8.17
C ASN A 152 -9.77 4.78 7.77
N THR A 153 -10.02 5.14 6.52
CA THR A 153 -11.35 5.14 5.90
C THR A 153 -11.36 4.12 4.76
N GLY A 154 -12.32 3.21 4.75
CA GLY A 154 -12.37 2.06 3.84
C GLY A 154 -12.02 0.75 4.55
N ASN A 155 -11.69 -0.29 3.79
CA ASN A 155 -11.60 -1.65 4.34
C ASN A 155 -10.21 -2.27 4.17
N VAL A 156 -9.85 -3.17 5.08
CA VAL A 156 -8.66 -4.03 4.97
C VAL A 156 -7.37 -3.20 4.85
N ASN A 157 -7.26 -2.12 5.62
CA ASN A 157 -6.04 -1.32 5.66
C ASN A 157 -5.13 -1.73 6.83
N LEU A 158 -3.84 -1.80 6.57
CA LEU A 158 -2.78 -1.98 7.56
C LEU A 158 -1.97 -0.69 7.69
N GLY A 159 -1.80 -0.18 8.90
CA GLY A 159 -1.17 1.10 9.18
C GLY A 159 -2.21 2.22 9.37
N SER A 160 -1.85 3.46 9.06
CA SER A 160 -2.61 4.62 9.56
C SER A 160 -2.96 5.65 8.49
N GLY A 161 -4.11 6.30 8.64
CA GLY A 161 -4.49 7.44 7.81
C GLY A 161 -4.72 7.09 6.33
N ASN A 162 -5.03 5.84 6.00
CA ASN A 162 -5.32 5.44 4.63
C ASN A 162 -6.79 5.74 4.28
N ALA A 163 -7.04 6.22 3.06
CA ALA A 163 -8.37 6.46 2.50
C ALA A 163 -8.56 5.59 1.24
N GLY A 164 -9.41 4.58 1.34
CA GLY A 164 -9.57 3.52 0.34
C GLY A 164 -9.38 2.15 0.98
N SER A 165 -9.17 1.12 0.17
CA SER A 165 -9.11 -0.26 0.66
C SER A 165 -7.82 -0.98 0.28
N LEU A 166 -7.47 -2.02 1.05
CA LEU A 166 -6.30 -2.88 0.79
C LEU A 166 -4.96 -2.13 0.81
N ASN A 167 -4.84 -1.05 1.57
CA ASN A 167 -3.58 -0.33 1.69
C ASN A 167 -2.75 -0.84 2.86
N ALA A 168 -1.44 -0.92 2.68
CA ALA A 168 -0.48 -1.26 3.73
C ALA A 168 0.58 -0.14 3.86
N GLY A 169 0.65 0.47 5.03
CA GLY A 169 1.51 1.63 5.33
C GLY A 169 0.67 2.84 5.73
N SER A 170 1.09 4.05 5.36
CA SER A 170 0.47 5.27 5.93
C SER A 170 0.09 6.33 4.90
N GLY A 171 -1.05 6.99 5.11
CA GLY A 171 -1.43 8.17 4.35
C GLY A 171 -1.66 7.91 2.86
N ASN A 172 -2.07 6.70 2.48
CA ASN A 172 -2.40 6.39 1.08
C ASN A 172 -3.85 6.79 0.78
N ALA A 173 -4.09 7.41 -0.37
CA ALA A 173 -5.42 7.67 -0.92
C ALA A 173 -5.60 6.84 -2.20
N GLY A 174 -6.69 6.07 -2.29
CA GLY A 174 -6.91 5.05 -3.31
C GLY A 174 -6.72 3.63 -2.76
N ASN A 175 -6.61 2.64 -3.63
CA ASN A 175 -6.66 1.23 -3.26
C ASN A 175 -5.37 0.49 -3.55
N ASN A 176 -5.14 -0.59 -2.81
CA ASN A 176 -4.10 -1.58 -3.08
C ASN A 176 -2.67 -0.99 -3.08
N ASN A 177 -2.42 0.04 -2.27
CA ASN A 177 -1.09 0.65 -2.18
C ASN A 177 -0.27 0.03 -1.05
N LEU A 178 1.01 -0.23 -1.30
CA LEU A 178 1.97 -0.66 -0.29
C LEU A 178 3.06 0.42 -0.15
N GLY A 179 3.23 0.95 1.05
CA GLY A 179 4.12 2.06 1.37
C GLY A 179 3.33 3.28 1.87
N SER A 180 3.81 4.50 1.60
CA SER A 180 3.20 5.69 2.22
C SER A 180 3.01 6.87 1.28
N GLY A 181 1.95 7.64 1.52
CA GLY A 181 1.70 8.89 0.81
C GLY A 181 1.37 8.72 -0.67
N ASN A 182 0.92 7.55 -1.10
CA ASN A 182 0.51 7.33 -2.48
C ASN A 182 -0.90 7.89 -2.71
N ASN A 183 -1.13 8.53 -3.87
CA ASN A 183 -2.43 9.02 -4.31
C ASN A 183 -2.80 8.37 -5.66
N GLY A 184 -3.72 7.41 -5.63
CA GLY A 184 -4.11 6.54 -6.74
C GLY A 184 -4.01 5.07 -6.35
N ASP A 185 -3.97 4.17 -7.32
CA ASP A 185 -4.16 2.74 -7.08
C ASP A 185 -2.92 1.88 -7.39
N ALA A 186 -2.76 0.77 -6.68
CA ALA A 186 -1.78 -0.28 -6.97
C ALA A 186 -0.31 0.22 -7.01
N ASN A 187 0.06 1.18 -6.17
CA ASN A 187 1.43 1.65 -6.07
C ASN A 187 2.23 0.90 -5.00
N LEU A 188 3.49 0.62 -5.30
CA LEU A 188 4.46 0.06 -4.37
C LEU A 188 5.60 1.06 -4.15
N GLY A 189 5.63 1.66 -2.95
CA GLY A 189 6.64 2.60 -2.50
C GLY A 189 6.02 3.89 -1.95
N HIS A 190 6.64 5.04 -2.19
CA HIS A 190 6.30 6.27 -1.47
C HIS A 190 5.98 7.44 -2.38
N GLY A 191 4.96 8.22 -2.03
CA GLY A 191 4.70 9.51 -2.66
C GLY A 191 4.39 9.43 -4.15
N ASN A 192 3.83 8.31 -4.63
CA ASN A 192 3.45 8.19 -6.03
C ASN A 192 2.06 8.80 -6.25
N VAL A 193 1.87 9.47 -7.40
CA VAL A 193 0.59 9.98 -7.87
C VAL A 193 0.21 9.27 -9.17
N GLY A 194 -0.94 8.65 -9.21
CA GLY A 194 -1.38 7.79 -10.33
C GLY A 194 -1.34 6.32 -9.94
N SER A 195 -1.10 5.43 -10.91
CA SER A 195 -1.37 3.99 -10.73
C SER A 195 -0.27 3.05 -11.18
N ASN A 196 -0.14 1.90 -10.52
CA ASN A 196 0.80 0.84 -10.92
C ASN A 196 2.27 1.28 -10.92
N ASN A 197 2.67 2.20 -10.04
CA ASN A 197 4.06 2.62 -9.95
C ASN A 197 4.82 1.76 -8.92
N PHE A 198 6.04 1.36 -9.27
CA PHE A 198 6.99 0.71 -8.39
C PHE A 198 8.17 1.66 -8.12
N GLY A 199 8.40 2.00 -6.86
CA GLY A 199 9.41 2.97 -6.43
C GLY A 199 8.77 4.22 -5.83
N SER A 200 9.42 5.38 -5.95
CA SER A 200 8.97 6.57 -5.18
C SER A 200 8.94 7.87 -6.00
N GLY A 201 8.00 8.74 -5.66
CA GLY A 201 7.88 10.08 -6.24
C GLY A 201 7.48 10.07 -7.72
N ASN A 202 6.87 9.01 -8.22
CA ASN A 202 6.43 8.95 -9.61
C ASN A 202 5.07 9.64 -9.79
N ILE A 203 4.88 10.34 -10.91
CA ILE A 203 3.62 10.96 -11.33
C ILE A 203 3.21 10.32 -12.66
N GLY A 204 2.04 9.70 -12.73
CA GLY A 204 1.54 8.98 -13.90
C GLY A 204 1.41 7.49 -13.62
N GLY A 205 1.61 6.63 -14.63
CA GLY A 205 1.27 5.21 -14.51
C GLY A 205 2.33 4.24 -15.02
N GLY A 206 2.48 3.10 -14.33
CA GLY A 206 3.33 2.00 -14.79
C GLY A 206 4.83 2.31 -14.75
N ASN A 207 5.27 3.26 -13.91
CA ASN A 207 6.69 3.58 -13.80
C ASN A 207 7.40 2.63 -12.83
N LEU A 208 8.63 2.23 -13.17
CA LEU A 208 9.53 1.50 -12.30
C LEU A 208 10.79 2.32 -12.01
N GLY A 209 10.95 2.77 -10.77
CA GLY A 209 12.07 3.57 -10.30
C GLY A 209 11.61 4.86 -9.59
N PHE A 210 12.35 5.96 -9.77
CA PHE A 210 12.20 7.13 -8.90
C PHE A 210 11.96 8.42 -9.66
N GLY A 211 11.03 9.25 -9.19
CA GLY A 211 10.88 10.62 -9.66
C GLY A 211 10.52 10.75 -11.13
N ASN A 212 9.85 9.76 -11.73
CA ASN A 212 9.43 9.84 -13.12
C ASN A 212 8.10 10.60 -13.24
N ALA A 213 7.96 11.43 -14.27
CA ALA A 213 6.72 12.08 -14.65
C ALA A 213 6.29 11.58 -16.04
N GLY A 214 5.07 11.06 -16.15
CA GLY A 214 4.56 10.36 -17.34
C GLY A 214 4.38 8.87 -17.08
N SER A 215 4.40 8.05 -18.13
CA SER A 215 4.00 6.64 -18.01
C SER A 215 5.02 5.65 -18.58
N ASN A 216 5.04 4.44 -18.02
CA ASN A 216 5.85 3.32 -18.50
C ASN A 216 7.36 3.60 -18.56
N ASN A 217 7.88 4.42 -17.65
CA ASN A 217 9.33 4.66 -17.57
C ASN A 217 10.01 3.62 -16.68
N PHE A 218 11.19 3.17 -17.08
CA PHE A 218 12.08 2.33 -16.28
C PHE A 218 13.35 3.12 -15.96
N GLY A 219 13.62 3.35 -14.67
CA GLY A 219 14.74 4.11 -14.15
C GLY A 219 14.28 5.39 -13.45
N SER A 220 15.05 6.48 -13.53
CA SER A 220 14.88 7.62 -12.62
C SER A 220 14.84 8.98 -13.30
N GLY A 221 13.99 9.88 -12.82
CA GLY A 221 13.97 11.28 -13.23
C GLY A 221 13.60 11.48 -14.69
N ASN A 222 12.85 10.57 -15.30
CA ASN A 222 12.40 10.72 -16.67
C ASN A 222 11.14 11.60 -16.73
N ASN A 223 11.05 12.49 -17.71
CA ASN A 223 9.88 13.31 -17.99
C ASN A 223 9.35 13.00 -19.39
N GLY A 224 8.20 12.36 -19.47
CA GLY A 224 7.62 11.78 -20.69
C GLY A 224 7.35 10.29 -20.50
N SER A 225 7.19 9.54 -21.58
CA SER A 225 6.71 8.14 -21.51
C SER A 225 7.60 7.14 -22.24
N GLY A 226 7.65 5.92 -21.70
CA GLY A 226 8.34 4.79 -22.33
C GLY A 226 9.86 4.92 -22.33
N ASN A 227 10.45 5.72 -21.44
CA ASN A 227 11.90 5.87 -21.37
C ASN A 227 12.53 4.73 -20.56
N LEU A 228 13.73 4.28 -20.98
CA LEU A 228 14.56 3.33 -20.26
C LEU A 228 15.89 4.01 -19.89
N GLY A 229 16.18 4.15 -18.61
CA GLY A 229 17.38 4.81 -18.10
C GLY A 229 17.02 6.03 -17.25
N SER A 230 17.84 7.09 -17.26
CA SER A 230 17.65 8.20 -16.31
C SER A 230 17.78 9.59 -16.90
N GLY A 231 16.98 10.52 -16.38
CA GLY A 231 17.04 11.94 -16.75
C GLY A 231 16.62 12.22 -18.18
N ASN A 232 15.84 11.35 -18.82
CA ASN A 232 15.40 11.57 -20.20
C ASN A 232 14.16 12.48 -20.22
N GLY A 233 14.17 13.47 -21.10
CA GLY A 233 13.02 14.33 -21.42
C GLY A 233 12.44 13.98 -22.79
N GLY A 234 11.13 13.80 -22.89
CA GLY A 234 10.44 13.29 -24.07
C GLY A 234 10.16 11.79 -23.99
N ASN A 235 9.95 11.12 -25.13
CA ASN A 235 9.42 9.75 -25.15
C ASN A 235 10.38 8.74 -25.78
N LEU A 236 10.26 7.48 -25.35
CA LEU A 236 10.94 6.32 -25.97
C LEU A 236 12.47 6.45 -26.03
N ASN A 237 13.09 7.21 -25.12
CA ASN A 237 14.54 7.31 -25.06
C ASN A 237 15.14 6.15 -24.26
N VAL A 238 16.29 5.65 -24.69
CA VAL A 238 17.08 4.63 -24.01
C VAL A 238 18.45 5.21 -23.63
N GLY A 239 18.78 5.23 -22.35
CA GLY A 239 20.04 5.72 -21.82
C GLY A 239 19.84 6.92 -20.89
N PHE A 240 20.72 7.92 -20.99
CA PHE A 240 20.83 8.96 -19.97
C PHE A 240 20.78 10.38 -20.55
N ALA A 241 20.03 11.26 -19.88
CA ALA A 241 20.01 12.69 -20.18
C ALA A 241 19.63 13.05 -21.63
N ASN A 242 18.88 12.18 -22.34
CA ASN A 242 18.43 12.50 -23.69
C ASN A 242 17.22 13.43 -23.65
N THR A 243 17.17 14.41 -24.54
CA THR A 243 16.04 15.34 -24.70
C THR A 243 15.48 15.21 -26.12
N GLY A 244 14.18 14.96 -26.23
CA GLY A 244 13.47 14.68 -27.48
C GLY A 244 12.97 13.24 -27.50
N ASN A 245 12.78 12.64 -28.68
CA ASN A 245 12.17 11.31 -28.78
C ASN A 245 13.06 10.28 -29.46
N ASN A 246 12.92 9.01 -29.03
CA ASN A 246 13.52 7.86 -29.70
C ASN A 246 15.06 7.92 -29.75
N ASN A 247 15.71 8.58 -28.80
CA ASN A 247 17.18 8.62 -28.74
C ASN A 247 17.72 7.42 -27.97
N ILE A 248 18.88 6.91 -28.41
CA ILE A 248 19.62 5.85 -27.74
C ILE A 248 21.02 6.36 -27.40
N GLY A 249 21.37 6.38 -26.11
CA GLY A 249 22.69 6.74 -25.61
C GLY A 249 22.66 7.86 -24.58
N PHE A 250 23.58 8.81 -24.68
CA PHE A 250 23.85 9.78 -23.61
C PHE A 250 23.77 11.21 -24.12
N ALA A 251 23.02 12.06 -23.41
CA ALA A 251 23.00 13.51 -23.64
C ALA A 251 22.68 13.93 -25.09
N ASN A 252 21.86 13.15 -25.81
CA ASN A 252 21.43 13.52 -27.16
C ASN A 252 20.25 14.50 -27.09
N THR A 253 20.27 15.53 -27.94
CA THR A 253 19.18 16.50 -28.10
C THR A 253 18.63 16.44 -29.51
N GLY A 254 17.32 16.23 -29.64
CA GLY A 254 16.61 16.02 -30.91
C GLY A 254 15.97 14.63 -30.96
N ASN A 255 15.74 14.07 -32.15
CA ASN A 255 15.00 12.83 -32.31
C ASN A 255 15.77 11.77 -33.09
N ASN A 256 15.56 10.50 -32.73
CA ASN A 256 16.10 9.33 -33.43
C ASN A 256 17.64 9.32 -33.50
N ASN A 257 18.33 9.86 -32.49
CA ASN A 257 19.79 9.85 -32.45
C ASN A 257 20.31 8.60 -31.74
N ILE A 258 21.43 8.04 -32.20
CA ILE A 258 22.12 6.91 -31.56
C ILE A 258 23.56 7.32 -31.29
N GLY A 259 23.90 7.64 -30.04
CA GLY A 259 25.23 8.14 -29.74
C GLY A 259 25.37 8.90 -28.43
N ILE A 260 26.40 9.76 -28.38
CA ILE A 260 26.71 10.58 -27.21
C ILE A 260 26.80 12.05 -27.62
N GLY A 261 26.03 12.92 -26.96
CA GLY A 261 26.13 14.37 -27.09
C GLY A 261 25.69 14.92 -28.46
N LEU A 262 24.90 14.17 -29.23
CA LEU A 262 24.42 14.60 -30.55
C LEU A 262 23.38 15.72 -30.41
N THR A 263 23.35 16.67 -31.34
CA THR A 263 22.32 17.73 -31.42
C THR A 263 21.77 17.81 -32.84
N GLY A 264 20.47 17.59 -33.00
CA GLY A 264 19.79 17.46 -34.31
C GLY A 264 19.02 16.15 -34.41
N ASP A 265 18.56 15.78 -35.60
CA ASP A 265 17.75 14.56 -35.81
C ASP A 265 18.47 13.52 -36.67
N ASN A 266 18.16 12.25 -36.41
CA ASN A 266 18.61 11.08 -37.19
C ASN A 266 20.14 10.92 -37.28
N GLN A 267 20.87 11.26 -36.21
CA GLN A 267 22.33 11.17 -36.19
C GLN A 267 22.82 9.91 -35.52
N ILE A 268 23.97 9.40 -35.97
CA ILE A 268 24.68 8.29 -35.32
C ILE A 268 26.14 8.68 -35.13
N GLY A 269 26.63 8.70 -33.89
CA GLY A 269 28.03 9.02 -33.58
C GLY A 269 28.26 9.74 -32.24
N PHE A 270 29.24 10.64 -32.22
CA PHE A 270 29.59 11.46 -31.05
C PHE A 270 29.48 12.95 -31.42
N GLY A 271 28.75 13.74 -30.63
CA GLY A 271 28.33 15.12 -30.90
C GLY A 271 29.37 16.02 -31.54
N GLY A 272 30.47 16.28 -30.83
CA GLY A 272 31.54 17.18 -31.33
C GLY A 272 32.23 16.69 -32.60
N LEU A 273 32.01 15.43 -32.97
CA LEU A 273 32.57 14.80 -34.16
C LEU A 273 31.48 14.56 -35.21
N ASN A 274 30.20 14.84 -35.01
CA ASN A 274 29.21 14.57 -36.05
C ASN A 274 28.10 15.62 -35.96
N SER A 275 28.24 16.70 -36.73
CA SER A 275 27.44 17.92 -36.63
C SER A 275 26.52 18.12 -37.83
N GLY A 276 25.30 18.61 -37.60
CA GLY A 276 24.30 18.85 -38.64
C GLY A 276 23.13 17.86 -38.56
N THR A 277 22.49 17.50 -39.67
CA THR A 277 21.25 16.70 -39.66
C THR A 277 21.39 15.40 -40.48
N GLY A 278 20.90 14.28 -39.97
CA GLY A 278 20.87 13.01 -40.72
C GLY A 278 22.25 12.43 -41.07
N ASN A 279 23.30 12.75 -40.32
CA ASN A 279 24.64 12.21 -40.58
C ASN A 279 24.88 10.88 -39.83
N VAL A 280 25.48 9.90 -40.51
CA VAL A 280 25.83 8.58 -39.99
C VAL A 280 27.35 8.38 -40.04
N GLY A 281 28.00 8.19 -38.88
CA GLY A 281 29.44 7.93 -38.79
C GLY A 281 30.19 8.89 -37.86
N LEU A 282 31.42 9.28 -38.21
CA LEU A 282 32.30 10.12 -37.39
C LEU A 282 32.92 11.25 -38.20
N PHE A 283 33.25 12.36 -37.57
CA PHE A 283 33.82 13.58 -38.16
C PHE A 283 33.03 14.19 -39.32
N ASN A 284 31.71 14.00 -39.40
CA ASN A 284 30.90 14.60 -40.47
C ASN A 284 30.35 15.98 -40.09
N SER A 285 30.14 16.84 -41.08
CA SER A 285 29.47 18.14 -40.95
C SER A 285 28.48 18.39 -42.11
N GLY A 286 27.32 18.99 -41.84
CA GLY A 286 26.30 19.27 -42.86
C GLY A 286 25.12 18.29 -42.81
N SER A 287 24.53 17.90 -43.95
CA SER A 287 23.27 17.11 -43.96
C SER A 287 23.38 15.77 -44.71
N GLY A 288 22.88 14.68 -44.13
CA GLY A 288 22.69 13.42 -44.85
C GLY A 288 23.99 12.70 -45.25
N ASN A 289 25.11 12.95 -44.57
CA ASN A 289 26.39 12.34 -44.91
C ASN A 289 26.56 10.98 -44.22
N THR A 290 27.07 9.97 -44.93
CA THR A 290 27.39 8.65 -44.39
C THR A 290 28.89 8.36 -44.55
N GLY A 291 29.59 8.11 -43.45
CA GLY A 291 31.00 7.71 -43.42
C GLY A 291 31.87 8.57 -42.49
N ILE A 292 33.09 8.94 -42.91
CA ILE A 292 34.05 9.63 -42.03
C ILE A 292 34.62 10.91 -42.67
N PHE A 293 34.70 12.01 -41.92
CA PHE A 293 35.30 13.28 -42.39
C PHE A 293 34.61 13.89 -43.63
N ASN A 294 33.30 13.71 -43.79
CA ASN A 294 32.57 14.36 -44.88
C ASN A 294 32.05 15.75 -44.46
N SER A 295 31.97 16.68 -45.40
CA SER A 295 31.37 18.01 -45.21
C SER A 295 30.39 18.35 -46.33
N GLY A 296 29.28 19.02 -46.02
CA GLY A 296 28.26 19.38 -47.02
C GLY A 296 27.07 18.42 -47.00
N SER A 297 26.51 18.07 -48.15
CA SER A 297 25.23 17.35 -48.24
C SER A 297 25.30 16.05 -49.05
N ASN A 298 24.68 15.00 -48.50
CA ASN A 298 24.44 13.70 -49.14
C ASN A 298 25.71 12.92 -49.54
N ASN A 299 26.84 13.15 -48.88
CA ASN A 299 28.08 12.47 -49.21
C ASN A 299 28.11 11.03 -48.67
N LEU A 300 28.71 10.10 -49.42
CA LEU A 300 28.97 8.72 -48.99
C LEU A 300 30.47 8.43 -49.07
N GLY A 301 31.05 7.93 -47.99
CA GLY A 301 32.45 7.53 -47.92
C GLY A 301 33.28 8.42 -47.01
N TRP A 302 34.40 8.92 -47.50
CA TRP A 302 35.46 9.49 -46.69
C TRP A 302 36.05 10.73 -47.34
N LEU A 303 36.26 11.78 -46.54
CA LEU A 303 36.90 13.04 -46.96
C LEU A 303 36.19 13.77 -48.11
N ASN A 304 34.88 13.57 -48.29
CA ASN A 304 34.12 14.29 -49.30
C ASN A 304 33.77 15.71 -48.81
N SER A 305 33.63 16.65 -49.75
CA SER A 305 33.14 18.00 -49.48
C SER A 305 32.13 18.46 -50.53
N GLY A 306 31.14 19.26 -50.13
CA GLY A 306 30.12 19.81 -51.04
C GLY A 306 28.85 18.96 -51.14
N TRP A 307 28.10 19.13 -52.23
CA TRP A 307 26.88 18.34 -52.52
C TRP A 307 27.25 17.16 -53.42
N ALA A 308 27.04 15.93 -52.96
CA ALA A 308 27.21 14.77 -53.81
C ALA A 308 25.98 14.57 -54.72
N THR A 309 26.13 14.89 -56.01
CA THR A 309 25.27 14.32 -57.05
C THR A 309 25.80 12.91 -57.32
N GLY A 310 25.02 11.89 -56.92
CA GLY A 310 25.49 10.51 -56.85
C GLY A 310 26.32 10.05 -58.05
N VAL A 311 27.60 9.79 -57.81
CA VAL A 311 28.42 8.85 -58.58
C VAL A 311 29.40 8.22 -57.60
N ALA A 312 29.37 6.89 -57.52
CA ALA A 312 30.33 6.08 -56.78
C ALA A 312 31.76 6.52 -57.14
N GLY A 313 32.63 6.59 -56.13
CA GLY A 313 33.99 7.09 -56.27
C GLY A 313 34.72 6.52 -57.47
N THR A 314 35.14 7.40 -58.39
CA THR A 314 36.38 7.16 -59.11
C THR A 314 37.50 7.42 -58.10
N PRO A 315 38.35 6.43 -57.76
CA PRO A 315 39.54 6.71 -56.99
C PRO A 315 40.43 7.59 -57.87
N GLY A 316 40.58 8.85 -57.48
CA GLY A 316 41.58 9.74 -58.05
C GLY A 316 42.96 9.23 -57.67
N TRP A 317 43.47 8.22 -58.37
CA TRP A 317 44.90 8.06 -58.49
C TRP A 317 45.41 9.31 -59.18
N ALA A 318 46.16 10.12 -58.42
CA ALA A 318 46.92 11.23 -58.95
C ALA A 318 47.72 10.72 -60.17
N ALA A 319 47.42 11.24 -61.35
CA ALA A 319 48.25 11.01 -62.52
C ALA A 319 49.66 11.57 -62.22
N PRO A 320 50.73 10.83 -62.50
CA PRO A 320 52.08 11.33 -62.30
C PRO A 320 52.29 12.55 -63.19
N ALA A 321 52.80 13.62 -62.59
CA ALA A 321 53.19 14.83 -63.29
C ALA A 321 54.15 14.47 -64.43
N SER A 322 53.77 14.76 -65.67
CA SER A 322 54.67 14.67 -66.80
C SER A 322 55.71 15.79 -66.69
N GLU A 323 56.90 15.46 -66.20
CA GLU A 323 58.09 16.29 -66.39
C GLU A 323 58.29 16.52 -67.90
N THR A 324 58.08 17.75 -68.35
CA THR A 324 58.53 18.18 -69.67
C THR A 324 60.00 18.57 -69.50
N ARG A 325 60.91 17.67 -69.89
CA ARG A 325 62.33 18.01 -70.04
C ARG A 325 62.50 18.86 -71.31
N ALA A 326 62.98 20.08 -71.13
CA ALA A 326 63.67 20.84 -72.17
C ALA A 326 65.16 20.49 -72.14
#